data_AF-A0A2G4GW63-F1
#
_entry.id   AF-A0A2G4GW63-F1
#
_cell.length_a   1.000
_cell.length_b   1.000
_cell.length_c   1.000
_cell.angle_alpha   90.00
_cell.angle_beta   90.00
_cell.angle_gamma   90.00
#
_symmetry.space_group_name_H-M   'P 1'
#
loop_
_entity.id
_entity.type
_entity.pdbx_description
1 polymer ?
#
loop_
_entity_poly.entity_id
_entity_poly.type
_entity_poly.pdbx_seq_one_letter_code
_entity_poly.pdbx_strand_id
1 'polypeptide(L)'
;SPDAIDAIIPFGMGVTLVDAAERAAIHTVFGARAAQIPIITLTPAIGNCGAGNGAIAAAVAVRCLTEQRLPARINTAGAVGLDANACATRAAKLNAILVFTPSLGGQNAAAIIRSIA
;
A
#
# COMPACT_ATOMS: atom_id res chain seq x y z
N SER A 1 -13.08 7.40 9.08
CA SER A 1 -12.78 8.39 8.04
C SER A 1 -11.45 8.02 7.38
N PRO A 2 -11.01 8.73 6.32
CA PRO A 2 -9.65 8.57 5.78
C PRO A 2 -8.54 8.69 6.85
N ASP A 3 -8.78 9.42 7.94
CA ASP A 3 -7.82 9.61 9.04
C ASP A 3 -7.54 8.31 9.83
N ALA A 4 -8.43 7.31 9.73
CA ALA A 4 -8.27 6.05 10.44
C ALA A 4 -7.36 5.04 9.73
N ILE A 5 -6.88 5.35 8.52
CA ILE A 5 -5.99 4.45 7.75
C ILE A 5 -4.54 4.66 8.18
N ASP A 6 -3.89 3.61 8.67
CA ASP A 6 -2.53 3.67 9.21
C ASP A 6 -1.45 3.26 8.20
N ALA A 7 -1.82 2.50 7.17
CA ALA A 7 -0.94 2.15 6.05
C ALA A 7 -1.75 1.83 4.78
N ILE A 8 -1.10 1.87 3.62
CA ILE A 8 -1.71 1.61 2.32
C ILE A 8 -0.89 0.58 1.54
N ILE A 9 -1.55 -0.41 0.96
CA ILE A 9 -0.99 -1.38 0.01
C ILE A 9 -1.62 -1.12 -1.37
N PRO A 10 -0.96 -0.36 -2.26
CA PRO A 10 -1.41 -0.21 -3.65
C PRO A 10 -1.11 -1.48 -4.45
N PHE A 11 -1.53 -1.52 -5.72
CA PHE A 11 -1.04 -2.54 -6.64
C PHE A 11 0.46 -2.34 -6.91
N GLY A 12 0.87 -1.09 -7.14
CA GLY A 12 2.28 -0.69 -7.22
C GLY A 12 3.06 -1.56 -8.18
N MET A 13 2.56 -1.71 -9.41
CA MET A 13 3.05 -2.70 -10.36
C MET A 13 4.35 -2.28 -11.06
N GLY A 14 4.84 -1.06 -10.80
CA GLY A 14 6.08 -0.53 -11.38
C GLY A 14 5.89 0.07 -12.77
N VAL A 15 4.66 0.18 -13.25
CA VAL A 15 4.34 0.82 -14.54
C VAL A 15 4.10 2.30 -14.26
N THR A 16 4.99 3.16 -14.77
CA THR A 16 5.02 4.62 -14.48
C THR A 16 3.65 5.28 -14.53
N LEU A 17 2.85 5.01 -15.57
CA LEU A 17 1.52 5.61 -15.74
C LEU A 17 0.51 5.11 -14.70
N VAL A 18 0.55 3.81 -14.38
CA VAL A 18 -0.36 3.20 -13.41
C VAL A 18 -0.02 3.67 -12.00
N ASP A 19 1.26 3.60 -11.62
CA ASP A 19 1.73 4.04 -10.30
C ASP A 19 1.49 5.56 -10.10
N ALA A 20 1.59 6.37 -11.16
CA ALA A 20 1.24 7.79 -11.11
C ALA A 20 -0.26 8.02 -10.88
N ALA A 21 -1.13 7.20 -11.49
CA ALA A 21 -2.57 7.26 -11.26
C ALA A 21 -2.94 6.80 -9.85
N GLU A 22 -2.32 5.73 -9.34
CA GLU A 22 -2.48 5.28 -7.96
C GLU A 22 -2.07 6.38 -6.96
N ARG A 23 -0.91 6.99 -7.18
CA ARG A 23 -0.45 8.12 -6.37
C ARG A 23 -1.44 9.29 -6.40
N ALA A 24 -1.96 9.65 -7.56
CA ALA A 24 -2.97 10.69 -7.68
C ALA A 24 -4.26 10.34 -6.92
N ALA A 25 -4.73 9.09 -7.00
CA ALA A 25 -5.88 8.61 -6.25
C ALA A 25 -5.66 8.68 -4.74
N ILE A 26 -4.47 8.28 -4.25
CA ILE A 26 -4.10 8.40 -2.84
C ILE A 26 -4.14 9.87 -2.40
N HIS A 27 -3.57 10.80 -3.17
CA HIS A 27 -3.65 12.23 -2.84
C HIS A 27 -5.07 12.79 -2.86
N THR A 28 -5.92 12.35 -3.79
CA THR A 28 -7.33 12.77 -3.86
C THR A 28 -8.09 12.36 -2.60
N VAL A 29 -7.84 11.17 -2.07
CA VAL A 29 -8.56 10.65 -0.88
C VAL A 29 -7.98 11.18 0.43
N PHE A 30 -6.66 11.25 0.55
CA PHE A 30 -5.97 11.53 1.81
C PHE A 30 -5.37 12.94 1.90
N GLY A 31 -5.43 13.73 0.82
CA GLY A 31 -4.91 15.10 0.78
C GLY A 31 -3.44 15.18 1.18
N ALA A 32 -3.12 16.14 2.06
CA ALA A 32 -1.76 16.33 2.58
C ALA A 32 -1.26 15.14 3.41
N ARG A 33 -2.16 14.36 4.03
CA ARG A 33 -1.81 13.19 4.85
C ARG A 33 -1.22 12.05 4.00
N ALA A 34 -1.49 12.02 2.70
CA ALA A 34 -0.94 11.02 1.77
C ALA A 34 0.58 10.85 1.88
N ALA A 35 1.33 11.94 2.09
CA ALA A 35 2.79 11.91 2.21
C ALA A 35 3.29 11.30 3.54
N GLN A 36 2.40 11.15 4.53
CA GLN A 36 2.71 10.69 5.87
C GLN A 36 2.25 9.25 6.12
N ILE A 37 1.34 8.73 5.29
CA ILE A 37 0.84 7.35 5.43
C ILE A 37 1.88 6.40 4.82
N PRO A 38 2.41 5.43 5.60
CA PRO A 38 3.32 4.43 5.08
C PRO A 38 2.71 3.64 3.92
N ILE A 39 3.41 3.60 2.80
CA ILE A 39 3.09 2.70 1.69
C ILE A 39 3.78 1.35 1.93
N ILE A 40 3.10 0.25 1.65
CA ILE A 40 3.66 -1.11 1.63
C ILE A 40 3.72 -1.54 0.16
N THR A 41 4.92 -1.75 -0.37
CA THR A 41 5.13 -2.16 -1.77
C THR A 41 5.46 -3.65 -1.84
N LEU A 42 4.69 -4.42 -2.59
CA LEU A 42 4.89 -5.87 -2.69
C LEU A 42 5.67 -6.27 -3.93
N THR A 43 5.35 -5.67 -5.07
CA THR A 43 5.90 -6.01 -6.39
C THR A 43 7.43 -6.11 -6.42
N PRO A 44 8.21 -5.21 -5.77
CA PRO A 44 9.67 -5.35 -5.74
C PRO A 44 10.18 -6.66 -5.12
N ALA A 45 9.43 -7.27 -4.21
CA ALA A 45 9.82 -8.48 -3.49
C ALA A 45 9.26 -9.77 -4.09
N ILE A 46 8.05 -9.72 -4.66
CA ILE A 46 7.32 -10.93 -5.11
C ILE A 46 6.95 -10.93 -6.60
N GLY A 47 7.25 -9.84 -7.32
CA GLY A 47 6.79 -9.63 -8.68
C GLY A 47 5.30 -9.28 -8.79
N ASN A 48 4.79 -9.20 -10.02
CA ASN A 48 3.37 -9.01 -10.30
C ASN A 48 2.69 -10.37 -10.48
N CYS A 49 1.89 -10.77 -9.50
CA CYS A 49 1.13 -12.01 -9.45
C CYS A 49 -0.29 -11.90 -10.07
N GLY A 50 -0.58 -10.81 -10.80
CA GLY A 50 -1.87 -10.61 -11.47
C GLY A 50 -3.05 -10.66 -10.50
N ALA A 51 -4.03 -11.51 -10.78
CA ALA A 51 -5.22 -11.67 -9.93
C ALA A 51 -4.88 -12.10 -8.47
N GLY A 52 -3.71 -12.71 -8.26
CA GLY A 52 -3.24 -13.09 -6.92
C GLY A 52 -2.75 -11.93 -6.05
N ASN A 53 -2.43 -10.75 -6.62
CA ASN A 53 -1.86 -9.63 -5.86
C ASN A 53 -2.75 -9.19 -4.71
N GLY A 54 -4.06 -9.09 -4.94
CA GLY A 54 -5.00 -8.66 -3.90
C GLY A 54 -5.04 -9.61 -2.69
N ALA A 55 -4.97 -10.93 -2.94
CA ALA A 55 -4.94 -11.94 -1.88
C ALA A 55 -3.65 -11.87 -1.06
N ILE A 56 -2.50 -11.75 -1.73
CA ILE A 56 -1.21 -11.60 -1.06
C ILE A 56 -1.16 -10.28 -0.27
N ALA A 57 -1.70 -9.20 -0.83
CA ALA A 57 -1.78 -7.91 -0.14
C ALA A 57 -2.65 -7.97 1.12
N ALA A 58 -3.82 -8.62 1.05
CA ALA A 58 -4.65 -8.84 2.24
C ALA A 58 -3.92 -9.68 3.30
N ALA A 59 -3.21 -10.75 2.90
CA ALA A 59 -2.43 -11.57 3.83
C ALA A 59 -1.28 -10.77 4.48
N VAL A 60 -0.57 -9.94 3.71
CA VAL A 60 0.47 -9.05 4.23
C VAL A 60 -0.11 -8.02 5.18
N ALA A 61 -1.27 -7.41 4.86
CA ALA A 61 -1.96 -6.49 5.75
C ALA A 61 -2.29 -7.14 7.10
N VAL A 62 -2.82 -8.36 7.10
CA VAL A 62 -3.07 -9.14 8.32
C VAL A 62 -1.77 -9.35 9.10
N ARG A 63 -0.68 -9.76 8.45
CA ARG A 63 0.63 -9.94 9.11
C ARG A 63 1.16 -8.63 9.72
N CYS A 64 1.03 -7.51 9.01
CA CYS A 64 1.43 -6.19 9.53
C CYS A 64 0.64 -5.81 10.78
N LEU A 65 -0.68 -6.03 10.77
CA LEU A 65 -1.56 -5.78 11.92
C LEU A 65 -1.22 -6.69 13.10
N THR A 66 -0.99 -7.98 12.86
CA THR A 66 -0.66 -8.93 13.94
C THR A 66 0.73 -8.66 14.53
N GLU A 67 1.72 -8.34 13.71
CA GLU A 67 3.10 -8.12 14.15
C GLU A 67 3.38 -6.67 14.56
N GLN A 68 2.44 -5.74 14.34
CA GLN A 68 2.61 -4.30 14.53
C GLN A 68 3.90 -3.78 13.88
N ARG A 69 4.12 -4.20 12.64
CA ARG A 69 5.37 -4.00 11.92
C ARG A 69 5.14 -3.84 10.42
N LEU A 70 5.81 -2.84 9.85
CA LEU A 70 5.87 -2.63 8.41
C LEU A 70 7.01 -3.48 7.81
N PRO A 71 6.78 -4.15 6.67
CA PRO A 71 7.84 -4.87 5.97
C PRO A 71 8.87 -3.91 5.40
N ALA A 72 10.07 -4.41 5.11
CA ALA A 72 11.06 -3.65 4.38
C ALA A 72 10.55 -3.35 2.95
N ARG A 73 10.89 -2.17 2.44
CA ARG A 73 10.72 -1.81 1.02
C ARG A 73 12.08 -1.79 0.36
N ILE A 74 12.15 -2.33 -0.86
CA ILE A 74 13.39 -2.45 -1.63
C ILE A 74 13.25 -1.75 -3.00
N ASN A 75 14.39 -1.40 -3.61
CA ASN A 75 14.54 -0.92 -4.99
C ASN A 75 13.95 0.45 -5.36
N THR A 76 13.07 1.04 -4.55
CA THR A 76 12.50 2.37 -4.84
C THR A 76 13.37 3.51 -4.27
N ALA A 77 13.73 4.48 -5.12
CA ALA A 77 14.35 5.75 -4.70
C ALA A 77 13.66 6.93 -5.40
N GLY A 78 13.57 8.08 -4.72
CA GLY A 78 12.99 9.31 -5.29
C GLY A 78 11.45 9.31 -5.44
N ALA A 79 10.73 8.49 -4.67
CA ALA A 79 9.26 8.52 -4.64
C ALA A 79 8.74 9.93 -4.34
N VAL A 80 7.76 10.38 -5.13
CA VAL A 80 7.20 11.74 -5.03
C VAL A 80 5.91 11.71 -4.23
N GLY A 81 5.83 12.53 -3.18
CA GLY A 81 4.58 12.78 -2.44
C GLY A 81 4.04 11.62 -1.60
N LEU A 82 4.76 10.48 -1.52
CA LEU A 82 4.36 9.29 -0.76
C LEU A 82 5.56 8.72 0.03
N ASP A 83 5.30 8.12 1.19
CA ASP A 83 6.27 7.31 1.94
C ASP A 83 6.45 5.92 1.30
N ALA A 84 7.08 5.87 0.11
CA ALA A 84 7.25 4.67 -0.71
C ALA A 84 8.71 4.33 -1.05
N ASN A 85 9.68 5.14 -0.62
CA ASN A 85 11.11 4.82 -0.84
C ASN A 85 11.55 3.58 -0.07
N ALA A 86 12.64 2.96 -0.55
CA ALA A 86 13.29 1.85 0.12
C ALA A 86 13.57 2.20 1.60
N CYS A 87 13.22 1.27 2.47
CA CYS A 87 13.27 1.47 3.92
C CYS A 87 13.41 0.11 4.59
N ALA A 88 14.16 0.05 5.69
CA ALA A 88 14.22 -1.15 6.51
C ALA A 88 12.85 -1.44 7.15
N THR A 89 12.64 -2.69 7.57
CA THR A 89 11.48 -3.03 8.39
C THR A 89 11.48 -2.20 9.67
N ARG A 90 10.30 -1.76 10.11
CA ARG A 90 10.15 -0.92 11.32
C ARG A 90 8.84 -1.21 12.04
N ALA A 91 8.85 -1.06 13.36
CA ALA A 91 7.64 -1.12 14.16
C ALA A 91 6.68 0.02 13.77
N ALA A 92 5.37 -0.25 13.83
CA ALA A 92 4.33 0.74 13.59
C ALA A 92 3.06 0.37 14.35
N LYS A 93 2.38 1.36 14.92
CA LYS A 93 1.05 1.17 15.51
C LYS A 93 0.02 1.12 14.38
N LEU A 94 -0.62 -0.03 14.17
CA LEU A 94 -1.49 -0.29 13.03
C LEU A 94 -2.85 -0.85 13.51
N ASN A 95 -3.94 -0.24 13.08
CA ASN A 95 -5.32 -0.66 13.36
C ASN A 95 -6.09 -0.91 12.07
N ALA A 96 -5.87 -0.11 11.03
CA ALA A 96 -6.52 -0.31 9.73
C ALA A 96 -5.55 -0.07 8.57
N ILE A 97 -5.55 -1.00 7.61
CA ILE A 97 -4.73 -0.95 6.40
C ILE A 97 -5.66 -0.97 5.20
N LEU A 98 -5.48 0.01 4.30
CA LEU A 98 -6.15 0.03 3.00
C LEU A 98 -5.35 -0.83 2.02
N VAL A 99 -6.02 -1.79 1.39
CA VAL A 99 -5.52 -2.51 0.22
C VAL A 99 -6.34 -2.07 -0.98
N PHE A 100 -5.70 -1.68 -2.07
CA PHE A 100 -6.42 -1.41 -3.31
C PHE A 100 -5.64 -1.86 -4.54
N THR A 101 -6.39 -2.20 -5.58
CA THR A 101 -5.82 -2.68 -6.84
C THR A 101 -6.61 -2.09 -8.02
N PRO A 102 -6.02 -1.21 -8.83
CA PRO A 102 -6.47 -1.04 -10.21
C PRO A 102 -6.09 -2.27 -11.03
N SER A 103 -6.92 -2.61 -12.02
CA SER A 103 -6.70 -3.74 -12.91
C SER A 103 -7.04 -3.36 -14.36
N LEU A 104 -6.63 -4.23 -15.29
CA LEU A 104 -6.90 -4.09 -16.71
C LEU A 104 -8.42 -4.03 -16.96
N GLY A 105 -8.81 -3.25 -17.98
CA GLY A 105 -10.22 -3.05 -18.33
C GLY A 105 -10.98 -2.07 -17.43
N GLY A 106 -10.26 -1.28 -16.61
CA GLY A 106 -10.88 -0.22 -15.79
C GLY A 106 -11.47 -0.71 -14.47
N GLN A 107 -11.19 -1.96 -14.08
CA GLN A 107 -11.67 -2.51 -12.82
C GLN A 107 -10.84 -1.98 -11.65
N ASN A 108 -11.51 -1.49 -10.62
CA ASN A 108 -10.85 -0.98 -9.41
C ASN A 108 -11.51 -1.64 -8.20
N ALA A 109 -10.70 -2.19 -7.31
CA ALA A 109 -11.17 -2.78 -6.06
C ALA A 109 -10.37 -2.22 -4.88
N ALA A 110 -11.04 -2.04 -3.75
CA ALA A 110 -10.42 -1.61 -2.50
C ALA A 110 -11.06 -2.36 -1.32
N ALA A 111 -10.24 -2.69 -0.33
CA ALA A 111 -10.66 -3.32 0.91
C ALA A 111 -9.89 -2.71 2.08
N ILE A 112 -10.55 -2.59 3.24
CA ILE A 112 -9.90 -2.18 4.49
C ILE A 112 -9.80 -3.41 5.38
N ILE A 113 -8.59 -3.75 5.78
CA ILE A 113 -8.33 -4.80 6.76
C ILE A 113 -8.13 -4.11 8.11
N ARG A 114 -8.96 -4.46 9.10
CA ARG A 114 -8.86 -3.89 10.46
C ARG A 114 -8.55 -4.93 11.51
N SER A 115 -7.81 -4.53 12.55
CA SER A 115 -7.73 -5.30 13.79
C SER A 115 -9.09 -5.32 14.50
N ILE A 116 -9.41 -6.45 15.14
CA ILE A 116 -10.59 -6.64 15.98
C ILE A 116 -10.24 -6.89 17.45
N ALA A 117 -8.94 -6.92 17.77
CA ALA A 117 -8.41 -7.08 19.12
C ALA A 117 -8.39 -5.75 19.88
#